data_AF-A0AB36MJM3-F1
#
_entry.id   AF-A0AB36MJM3-F1
#
_cell.length_a   1.000
_cell.length_b   1.000
_cell.length_c   1.000
_cell.angle_alpha   90.00
_cell.angle_beta   90.00
_cell.angle_gamma   90.00
#
_symmetry.space_group_name_H-M   'P 1'
#
loop_
_entity.id
_entity.type
_entity.pdbx_description
1 polymer ?
#
loop_
_entity_poly.entity_id
_entity_poly.type
_entity_poly.pdbx_seq_one_letter_code
_entity_poly.pdbx_strand_id
1 'polypeptide(L)' 'MKIIDKFSIKTITLLTVDEDLPENVRVGYKAEIDGESFTITGIPIIETKPLSINKRTFMIDRTDEVDVNQIVKFYKA' A
#
# COMPACT_ATOMS: atom_id res chain seq x y z
N MET A 1 8.47 0.51 -8.19
CA MET A 1 7.28 -0.12 -7.63
C MET A 1 5.99 0.35 -8.31
N LYS A 2 5.29 -0.60 -8.90
CA LYS A 2 4.07 -0.45 -9.70
C LYS A 2 2.93 -1.20 -9.03
N ILE A 3 1.73 -0.63 -9.06
CA ILE A 3 0.52 -1.29 -8.55
C ILE A 3 0.10 -2.39 -9.54
N ILE A 4 -0.06 -3.61 -9.03
CA ILE A 4 -0.44 -4.79 -9.82
C ILE A 4 -1.83 -5.33 -9.47
N ASP A 5 -2.34 -5.00 -8.28
CA ASP A 5 -3.69 -5.36 -7.88
C ASP A 5 -4.28 -4.29 -6.94
N LYS A 6 -5.61 -4.18 -6.96
CA LYS A 6 -6.39 -3.20 -6.21
C LYS A 6 -7.67 -3.86 -5.71
N PHE A 7 -7.89 -3.81 -4.40
CA PHE A 7 -9.15 -4.19 -3.79
C PHE A 7 -9.68 -3.04 -2.93
N SER A 8 -10.85 -2.51 -3.29
CA SER A 8 -11.46 -1.37 -2.62
C SER A 8 -12.76 -1.77 -1.93
N ILE A 9 -12.90 -1.40 -0.66
CA ILE A 9 -14.18 -1.41 0.08
C ILE A 9 -14.41 0.01 0.61
N LYS A 10 -15.65 0.49 0.67
CA LYS A 10 -16.09 1.86 0.99
C LYS A 10 -15.07 2.88 1.57
N THR A 11 -14.31 2.54 2.61
CA THR A 11 -13.41 3.44 3.33
C THR A 11 -11.92 3.08 3.23
N ILE A 12 -11.58 1.99 2.54
CA ILE A 12 -10.23 1.41 2.53
C ILE A 12 -9.94 0.81 1.17
N THR A 13 -8.75 1.10 0.67
CA THR A 13 -8.17 0.42 -0.49
C THR A 13 -6.95 -0.35 -0.08
N LEU A 14 -6.92 -1.61 -0.47
CA LEU A 14 -5.77 -2.48 -0.42
C LEU A 14 -5.07 -2.45 -1.78
N LEU A 15 -3.79 -2.08 -1.78
CA LEU A 15 -2.97 -2.01 -2.98
C LEU A 15 -1.85 -3.04 -2.89
N THR A 16 -1.70 -3.84 -3.94
CA THR A 16 -0.59 -4.78 -4.09
C THR A 16 0.36 -4.30 -5.16
N VAL A 17 1.66 -4.44 -4.90
CA VAL A 17 2.76 -3.93 -5.73
C VAL A 17 3.63 -5.05 -6.29
N ASP A 18 4.33 -4.74 -7.39
CA ASP A 18 5.24 -5.65 -8.10
C ASP A 18 6.59 -5.89 -7.41
N GLU A 19 6.88 -5.25 -6.29
CA GLU A 19 8.14 -5.35 -5.55
C GLU A 19 7.86 -5.36 -4.05
N ASP A 20 8.81 -5.87 -3.25
CA ASP A 20 8.70 -5.79 -1.79
C ASP A 20 8.77 -4.33 -1.33
N LEU A 21 7.84 -3.95 -0.45
CA LEU A 21 7.80 -2.69 0.28
C LEU A 21 9.16 -2.44 0.95
N PRO A 22 9.66 -1.20 0.92
CA PRO A 22 10.87 -0.84 1.66
C PRO A 22 10.73 -1.21 3.15
N GLU A 23 11.79 -1.73 3.76
CA GLU A 23 11.76 -2.30 5.13
C GLU A 23 11.25 -1.34 6.21
N ASN A 24 11.31 -0.03 5.96
CA ASN A 24 10.94 1.02 6.88
C ASN A 24 9.54 1.62 6.63
N VAL A 25 8.78 1.13 5.64
CA VAL A 25 7.40 1.59 5.42
C VAL A 25 6.52 1.18 6.60
N ARG A 26 5.75 2.14 7.12
CA ARG A 26 4.89 1.97 8.29
C ARG A 26 3.56 2.67 8.10
N VAL A 27 2.59 2.28 8.91
CA VAL A 27 1.34 3.04 9.07
C VAL A 27 1.66 4.49 9.47
N GLY A 28 0.96 5.43 8.84
CA GLY A 28 1.17 6.88 8.98
C GLY A 28 2.14 7.48 7.96
N TYR A 29 2.89 6.66 7.21
CA TYR A 29 3.74 7.15 6.12
C TYR A 29 2.87 7.57 4.93
N LYS A 30 3.49 8.22 3.95
CA LYS A 30 2.83 8.63 2.71
C LYS A 30 3.22 7.75 1.54
N ALA A 31 2.24 7.48 0.68
CA ALA A 31 2.42 6.91 -0.64
C ALA A 31 2.07 7.99 -1.68
N GLU A 32 3.03 8.37 -2.52
CA GLU A 32 2.79 9.21 -3.70
C GLU A 32 2.39 8.28 -4.85
N ILE A 33 1.20 8.48 -5.39
CA ILE A 33 0.66 7.73 -6.53
C ILE A 33 0.14 8.77 -7.53
N ASP A 34 0.71 8.78 -8.73
CA ASP A 34 0.34 9.73 -9.81
C ASP A 34 0.38 11.22 -9.38
N GLY A 35 1.31 11.57 -8.48
CA GLY A 35 1.47 12.92 -7.95
C GLY A 35 0.57 13.26 -6.76
N GLU A 36 -0.35 12.37 -6.38
CA GLU A 36 -1.20 12.52 -5.20
C GLU A 36 -0.66 11.77 -3.99
N SER A 37 -0.86 12.33 -2.81
CA SER A 37 -0.28 11.85 -1.55
C SER A 37 -1.33 11.19 -0.66
N PHE A 38 -1.18 9.88 -0.43
CA PHE A 38 -2.10 9.07 0.38
C PHE A 38 -1.46 8.66 1.69
N THR A 39 -2.24 8.59 2.78
CA THR A 39 -1.73 8.09 4.07
C THR A 39 -1.85 6.57 4.10
N ILE A 40 -0.77 5.89 4.47
CA ILE A 40 -0.81 4.44 4.70
C ILE A 40 -1.56 4.18 6.01
N THR A 41 -2.69 3.49 5.93
CA THR A 41 -3.55 3.16 7.07
C THR A 41 -3.33 1.77 7.63
N GLY A 42 -2.69 0.88 6.88
CA GLY A 42 -2.47 -0.51 7.28
C GLY A 42 -1.44 -1.24 6.42
N ILE A 43 -0.83 -2.27 7.00
CA ILE A 43 0.05 -3.22 6.33
C ILE A 43 -0.39 -4.62 6.78
N PRO A 44 -0.95 -5.46 5.89
CA PRO A 44 -1.48 -6.76 6.27
C PRO A 44 -0.40 -7.69 6.85
N ILE A 45 -0.76 -8.42 7.90
CA ILE A 45 0.03 -9.52 8.45
C ILE A 45 -0.55 -10.82 7.92
N ILE A 46 0.31 -11.70 7.42
CA ILE A 46 -0.07 -13.04 6.98
C ILE A 46 0.11 -14.00 8.16
N GLU A 47 -0.98 -14.65 8.56
CA GLU A 47 -0.94 -15.70 9.58
C GLU A 47 -0.12 -16.90 9.10
N THR A 48 1.16 -16.89 9.49
CA THR A 48 2.14 -17.95 9.29
C THR A 48 2.77 -18.25 10.65
N LYS A 49 3.49 -19.37 10.78
CA LYS A 49 4.31 -19.65 11.98
C LYS A 49 5.79 -19.69 11.56
N PRO A 50 6.59 -18.65 11.89
CA PRO A 50 6.24 -17.40 12.58
C PRO A 50 5.39 -16.46 11.71
N LEU A 51 4.71 -15.50 12.35
CA LEU A 51 3.93 -14.47 11.63
C LEU A 51 4.84 -13.71 10.67
N SER A 52 4.36 -13.50 9.45
CA SER A 52 5.10 -12.83 8.39
C SER A 52 4.30 -11.64 7.89
N ILE A 53 4.97 -10.50 7.72
CA ILE A 53 4.33 -9.31 7.14
C ILE A 53 4.15 -9.57 5.64
N ASN A 54 2.99 -9.22 5.09
CA ASN A 54 2.84 -9.18 3.63
C ASN A 54 3.74 -8.06 3.11
N LYS A 55 4.84 -8.44 2.46
CA LYS A 55 5.83 -7.47 2.00
C LYS A 55 5.39 -6.68 0.79
N ARG A 56 4.24 -6.95 0.16
CA ARG A 56 3.87 -6.33 -1.12
C ARG A 56 2.52 -5.66 -1.09
N THR A 57 1.93 -5.49 0.10
CA THR A 57 0.56 -4.99 0.21
C THR A 57 0.47 -3.93 1.30
N PHE A 58 -0.24 -2.84 1.00
CA PHE A 58 -0.50 -1.75 1.94
C PHE A 58 -1.91 -1.19 1.74
N MET A 59 -2.40 -0.47 2.73
CA MET A 59 -3.75 0.10 2.74
C MET A 59 -3.71 1.62 2.75
N ILE A 60 -4.65 2.24 2.06
CA ILE A 60 -4.91 3.69 2.08
C ILE A 60 -6.39 3.97 2.36
N ASP A 61 -6.74 5.19 2.77
CA ASP A 61 -8.09 5.64 3.15
C ASP A 61 -8.98 6.09 1.98
N ARG A 62 -8.51 5.97 0.73
CA ARG A 62 -9.23 6.45 -0.47
C ARG A 62 -9.34 5.41 -1.56
N THR A 63 -10.54 5.24 -2.11
CA THR A 63 -10.93 4.12 -3.00
C THR A 63 -11.00 4.43 -4.47
N ASP A 64 -11.15 5.70 -4.83
CA ASP A 64 -11.61 6.08 -6.16
C ASP A 64 -10.50 6.72 -7.02
N GLU A 65 -9.35 7.04 -6.41
CA GLU A 65 -8.28 7.87 -7.01
C GLU A 65 -7.10 7.05 -7.54
N VAL A 66 -7.08 5.73 -7.34
CA VAL A 66 -5.93 4.87 -7.66
C VAL A 66 -6.33 3.75 -8.62
N ASP A 67 -5.48 3.48 -9.61
CA ASP A 67 -5.63 2.41 -10.60
C ASP A 67 -4.41 1.50 -10.70
N VAL A 68 -4.63 0.31 -11.27
CA VAL A 68 -3.55 -0.62 -11.57
C VAL A 68 -2.61 -0.01 -12.62
N ASN A 69 -1.34 -0.40 -12.55
CA ASN A 69 -0.22 0.10 -13.35
C ASN A 69 0.34 1.49 -12.99
N GLN A 70 -0.26 2.21 -12.04
CA GLN A 70 0.34 3.44 -11.52
C GLN A 70 1.62 3.14 -10.71
N ILE A 71 2.54 4.10 -10.72
CA ILE A 71 3.79 4.03 -9.96
C ILE A 71 3.55 4.57 -8.55
N VAL A 72 4.08 3.86 -7.56
CA VAL A 72 4.05 4.29 -6.16
C VAL A 72 5.45 4.62 -5.65
N LYS A 73 5.56 5.70 -4.88
CA LYS A 73 6.74 6.03 -4.08
C LYS A 73 6.33 6.19 -2.62
N PHE A 74 7.21 5.80 -1.70
CA PHE A 74 6.96 5.93 -0.27
C PHE A 74 7.89 6.96 0.35
N TYR A 75 7.36 7.75 1.28
CA TYR A 75 8.14 8.72 2.03
C TYR A 75 7.56 8.90 3.43
N LYS A 76 8.43 9.29 4.36
CA LYS A 76 8.04 9.64 5.71
C LYS A 76 7.27 10.97 5.66
N ALA A 77 6.12 11.02 6.35
CA ALA A 77 5.35 12.24 6.55
C ALA A 77 6.13 13.26 7.40
#